data_AF-A0A1B9S2D8-F1
#
_entry.id   AF-A0A1B9S2D8-F1
#
_cell.length_a   1.000
_cell.length_b   1.000
_cell.length_c   1.000
_cell.angle_alpha   90.00
_cell.angle_beta   90.00
_cell.angle_gamma   90.00
#
_symmetry.space_group_name_H-M   'P 1'
#
loop_
_entity.id
_entity.type
_entity.pdbx_description
1 polymer ?
#
loop_
_entity_poly.entity_id
_entity_poly.type
_entity_poly.pdbx_seq_one_letter_code
_entity_poly.pdbx_strand_id
1 'polypeptide(L)'
;MPILSIFIASAAHAGFLSNYASWEKQDRYGQYMYVQGLFDAQDSNGAVGEESWVTARRQGLSTCFIEQSLTAPLLADAVTKHYQANVGDWVLPPSVVFQEVAGRVCLSYINTERAKANLAAWGQRDGAILTKSKQ
;
A
#
# COMPACT_ATOMS: atom_id res chain seq x y z
N MET A 1 27.17 -32.99 -33.13
CA MET A 1 26.97 -33.00 -31.66
C MET A 1 25.96 -31.91 -31.32
N PRO A 2 24.69 -32.22 -30.99
CA PRO A 2 23.76 -31.19 -30.56
C PRO A 2 23.96 -30.89 -29.06
N ILE A 3 24.16 -29.61 -28.73
CA ILE A 3 24.21 -29.11 -27.36
C ILE A 3 22.78 -28.93 -26.89
N LEU A 4 22.34 -29.77 -25.96
CA LEU A 4 21.04 -29.71 -25.32
C LEU A 4 21.04 -28.57 -24.30
N SER A 5 20.54 -27.40 -24.68
CA SER A 5 20.34 -26.27 -23.75
C SER A 5 19.18 -26.57 -22.81
N ILE A 6 19.49 -26.94 -21.57
CA ILE A 6 18.52 -27.08 -20.49
C ILE A 6 18.16 -25.66 -20.02
N PHE A 7 17.02 -25.15 -20.46
CA PHE A 7 16.39 -23.99 -19.84
C PHE A 7 15.88 -24.43 -18.46
N ILE A 8 16.66 -24.17 -17.42
CA ILE A 8 16.20 -24.32 -16.04
C ILE A 8 15.15 -23.23 -15.83
N ALA A 9 13.88 -23.61 -15.90
CA ALA A 9 12.78 -22.76 -15.52
C ALA A 9 12.94 -22.44 -14.03
N SER A 10 13.40 -21.23 -13.72
CA SER A 10 13.34 -20.69 -12.37
C SER A 10 11.86 -20.69 -11.97
N ALA A 11 11.49 -21.57 -11.02
CA ALA A 11 10.17 -21.53 -10.44
C ALA A 11 9.97 -20.12 -9.87
N ALA A 12 9.08 -19.34 -10.50
CA ALA A 12 8.66 -18.06 -9.98
C ALA A 12 7.94 -18.34 -8.65
N HIS A 13 8.67 -18.28 -7.56
CA HIS A 13 8.07 -18.34 -6.24
C HIS A 13 7.34 -17.02 -6.06
N ALA A 14 6.03 -17.03 -6.27
CA ALA A 14 5.13 -15.94 -5.87
C ALA A 14 5.08 -15.89 -4.34
N GLY A 15 6.21 -15.52 -3.72
CA GLY A 15 6.32 -15.37 -2.28
C GLY A 15 5.54 -14.13 -1.89
N PHE A 16 4.47 -14.30 -1.13
CA PHE A 16 3.76 -13.17 -0.54
C PHE A 16 4.71 -12.39 0.39
N LEU A 17 4.86 -11.09 0.14
CA LEU A 17 5.56 -10.21 1.07
C LEU A 17 4.69 -10.10 2.32
N SER A 18 5.10 -10.76 3.39
CA SER A 18 4.30 -10.99 4.60
C SER A 18 4.76 -10.17 5.80
N ASN A 19 5.95 -9.58 5.73
CA ASN A 19 6.57 -8.81 6.81
C ASN A 19 7.70 -7.89 6.32
N TYR A 20 8.29 -7.12 7.23
CA TYR A 20 9.40 -6.22 6.90
C TYR A 20 10.63 -6.96 6.35
N ALA A 21 10.99 -8.12 6.90
CA ALA A 21 12.15 -8.88 6.42
C ALA A 21 11.97 -9.35 4.95
N SER A 22 10.74 -9.69 4.55
CA SER A 22 10.45 -10.03 3.15
C SER A 22 10.49 -8.80 2.22
N TRP A 23 10.12 -7.63 2.75
CA TRP A 23 10.17 -6.35 2.05
C TRP A 23 11.61 -5.87 1.82
N GLU A 24 12.45 -5.95 2.85
CA GLU A 24 13.86 -5.54 2.80
C GLU A 24 14.69 -6.39 1.83
N LYS A 25 14.35 -7.68 1.69
CA LYS A 25 15.00 -8.58 0.74
C LYS A 25 14.71 -8.25 -0.73
N GLN A 26 13.66 -7.48 -1.01
CA GLN A 26 13.40 -7.02 -2.36
C GLN A 26 14.43 -5.96 -2.75
N ASP A 27 14.86 -6.00 -4.01
CA ASP A 27 15.54 -4.84 -4.57
C ASP A 27 14.54 -3.67 -4.73
N ARG A 28 15.08 -2.49 -5.04
CA ARG A 28 14.26 -1.28 -5.18
C ARG A 28 13.22 -1.42 -6.28
N TYR A 29 13.56 -2.09 -7.38
CA TYR A 29 12.62 -2.34 -8.46
C TYR A 29 11.45 -3.22 -8.00
N GLY A 30 11.71 -4.31 -7.28
CA GLY A 30 10.69 -5.20 -6.72
C GLY A 30 9.75 -4.48 -5.74
N GLN A 31 10.30 -3.61 -4.88
CA GLN A 31 9.50 -2.76 -3.99
C GLN A 31 8.57 -1.81 -4.78
N TYR A 32 9.09 -1.20 -5.84
CA TYR A 32 8.31 -0.28 -6.68
C TYR A 32 7.20 -1.01 -7.42
N MET A 33 7.49 -2.14 -8.06
CA MET A 33 6.51 -2.92 -8.79
C MET A 33 5.42 -3.46 -7.86
N TYR A 34 5.78 -3.86 -6.63
CA TYR A 34 4.81 -4.27 -5.63
C TYR A 34 3.86 -3.13 -5.25
N VAL A 35 4.40 -1.94 -4.96
CA VAL A 35 3.59 -0.75 -4.64
C VAL A 35 2.74 -0.29 -5.82
N GLN A 36 3.27 -0.36 -7.04
CA GLN A 36 2.51 -0.08 -8.25
C GLN A 36 1.33 -1.05 -8.40
N GLY A 37 1.54 -2.35 -8.14
CA GLY A 37 0.44 -3.33 -8.13
C GLY A 37 -0.62 -3.03 -7.07
N LEU A 38 -0.24 -2.53 -5.89
CA LEU A 38 -1.20 -2.11 -4.86
C LEU A 38 -1.97 -0.85 -5.26
N PHE A 39 -1.30 0.09 -5.91
CA PHE A 39 -1.91 1.29 -6.48
C PHE A 39 -2.96 0.90 -7.53
N ASP A 40 -2.58 0.06 -8.50
CA ASP A 40 -3.46 -0.40 -9.58
C ASP A 40 -4.66 -1.18 -9.01
N ALA A 41 -4.42 -2.03 -8.00
CA ALA A 41 -5.50 -2.76 -7.31
C ALA A 41 -6.46 -1.80 -6.60
N GLN A 42 -5.96 -0.70 -6.03
CA GLN A 42 -6.80 0.27 -5.35
C GLN A 42 -7.64 1.12 -6.33
N ASP A 43 -7.12 1.39 -7.53
CA ASP A 43 -7.84 2.13 -8.56
C ASP A 43 -8.72 1.22 -9.45
N SER A 44 -8.62 -0.10 -9.28
CA SER A 44 -9.40 -1.06 -10.06
C SER A 44 -10.92 -0.86 -9.90
N ASN A 45 -11.66 -1.15 -10.97
CA ASN A 45 -13.09 -0.86 -11.11
C ASN A 45 -13.90 -1.34 -9.89
N GLY A 46 -14.59 -0.40 -9.25
CA GLY A 46 -15.41 -0.66 -8.06
C GLY A 46 -16.49 -1.72 -8.31
N ALA A 47 -16.81 -2.47 -7.26
CA ALA A 47 -17.86 -3.49 -7.32
C ALA A 47 -19.25 -2.85 -7.41
N VAL A 48 -20.19 -3.50 -8.09
CA VAL A 48 -21.60 -3.10 -8.05
C VAL A 48 -22.10 -3.23 -6.61
N GLY A 49 -22.66 -2.14 -6.08
CA GLY A 49 -23.13 -2.08 -4.69
C GLY A 49 -22.01 -1.87 -3.66
N GLU A 50 -20.82 -1.42 -4.07
CA GLU A 50 -19.75 -1.02 -3.17
C GLU A 50 -20.24 0.01 -2.14
N GLU A 51 -19.83 -0.16 -0.87
CA GLU A 51 -20.21 0.77 0.20
C GLU A 51 -19.64 2.17 -0.06
N SER A 52 -20.42 3.20 0.22
CA SER A 52 -20.08 4.59 -0.11
C SER A 52 -18.75 5.06 0.49
N TRP A 53 -18.37 4.53 1.65
CA TRP A 53 -17.07 4.86 2.27
C TRP A 53 -15.89 4.29 1.51
N VAL A 54 -16.04 3.12 0.85
CA VAL A 54 -15.01 2.51 0.02
C VAL A 54 -14.80 3.36 -1.23
N THR A 55 -15.90 3.79 -1.87
CA THR A 55 -15.86 4.68 -3.03
C THR A 55 -15.20 6.02 -2.68
N ALA A 56 -15.60 6.65 -1.56
CA ALA A 56 -15.00 7.90 -1.10
C ALA A 56 -13.51 7.75 -0.79
N ARG A 57 -13.09 6.64 -0.17
CA ARG A 57 -11.67 6.35 0.07
C ARG A 57 -10.90 6.22 -1.24
N ARG A 58 -11.40 5.44 -2.20
CA ARG A 58 -10.76 5.22 -3.50
C ARG A 58 -10.61 6.52 -4.28
N GLN A 59 -11.68 7.31 -4.38
CA GLN A 59 -11.65 8.62 -5.03
C GLN A 59 -10.65 9.57 -4.37
N GLY A 60 -10.68 9.66 -3.03
CA GLY A 60 -9.76 10.55 -2.31
C GLY A 60 -8.30 10.16 -2.47
N LEU A 61 -8.00 8.85 -2.49
CA LEU A 61 -6.65 8.35 -2.77
C LEU A 61 -6.24 8.64 -4.21
N SER A 62 -7.10 8.38 -5.20
CA SER A 62 -6.82 8.66 -6.61
C SER A 62 -6.53 10.16 -6.85
N THR A 63 -7.39 11.05 -6.33
CA THR A 63 -7.17 12.50 -6.42
C THR A 63 -5.88 12.93 -5.74
N CYS A 64 -5.63 12.47 -4.51
CA CYS A 64 -4.39 12.76 -3.78
C CYS A 64 -3.15 12.34 -4.57
N PHE A 65 -3.15 11.12 -5.11
CA PHE A 65 -2.01 10.59 -5.84
C PHE A 65 -1.71 11.39 -7.10
N ILE A 66 -2.74 11.82 -7.83
CA ILE A 66 -2.61 12.66 -9.02
C ILE A 66 -2.10 14.06 -8.62
N GLU A 67 -2.79 14.74 -7.71
CA GLU A 67 -2.47 16.13 -7.38
C GLU A 67 -1.13 16.30 -6.69
N GLN A 68 -0.74 15.35 -5.84
CA GLN A 68 0.55 15.37 -5.15
C GLN A 68 1.66 14.70 -5.99
N SER A 69 1.34 14.21 -7.19
CA SER A 69 2.28 13.47 -8.04
C SER A 69 2.96 12.33 -7.28
N LEU A 70 2.20 11.60 -6.45
CA LEU A 70 2.74 10.47 -5.71
C LEU A 70 3.03 9.34 -6.69
N THR A 71 4.27 8.87 -6.66
CA THR A 71 4.74 7.78 -7.50
C THR A 71 4.99 6.52 -6.68
N ALA A 72 5.02 5.37 -7.32
CA ALA A 72 5.34 4.11 -6.65
C ALA A 72 6.69 4.15 -5.88
N PRO A 73 7.77 4.77 -6.41
CA PRO A 73 9.00 4.98 -5.64
C PRO A 73 8.82 5.77 -4.36
N LEU A 74 8.10 6.89 -4.38
CA LEU A 74 7.87 7.73 -3.19
C LEU A 74 7.07 6.97 -2.12
N LEU A 75 6.05 6.22 -2.54
CA LEU A 75 5.23 5.43 -1.64
C LEU A 75 5.99 4.21 -1.09
N ALA A 76 6.86 3.57 -1.88
CA ALA A 76 7.75 2.52 -1.40
C ALA A 76 8.77 3.03 -0.37
N ASP A 77 9.28 4.24 -0.56
CA ASP A 77 10.10 4.92 0.45
C ASP A 77 9.33 5.21 1.73
N ALA A 78 8.08 5.66 1.61
CA ALA A 78 7.24 5.92 2.76
C ALA A 78 6.93 4.64 3.55
N VAL A 79 6.66 3.51 2.87
CA VAL A 79 6.52 2.18 3.50
C VAL A 79 7.80 1.78 4.22
N THR A 80 8.96 1.94 3.59
CA THR A 80 10.27 1.62 4.19
C THR A 80 10.53 2.46 5.44
N LYS A 81 10.30 3.78 5.35
CA LYS A 81 10.44 4.72 6.48
C LYS A 81 9.50 4.36 7.63
N HIS A 82 8.28 3.92 7.33
CA HIS A 82 7.35 3.47 8.37
C HIS A 82 7.91 2.30 9.16
N TYR A 83 8.39 1.25 8.48
CA TYR A 83 9.00 0.11 9.16
C TYR A 83 10.24 0.49 9.97
N GLN A 84 11.09 1.37 9.43
CA GLN A 84 12.29 1.84 10.13
C GLN A 84 11.95 2.63 11.41
N ALA A 85 10.87 3.40 11.38
CA ALA A 85 10.41 4.18 12.54
C ALA A 85 9.63 3.34 13.56
N ASN A 86 9.02 2.23 13.15
CA ASN A 86 8.07 1.48 13.97
C ASN A 86 8.40 -0.03 14.00
N VAL A 87 9.37 -0.42 14.83
CA VAL A 87 9.80 -1.82 14.98
C VAL A 87 8.65 -2.76 15.38
N GLY A 88 7.67 -2.26 16.13
CA GLY A 88 6.48 -3.04 16.50
C GLY A 88 5.63 -3.51 15.32
N ASP A 89 5.72 -2.82 14.18
CA ASP A 89 4.94 -3.12 12.97
C ASP A 89 5.65 -4.07 12.01
N TRP A 90 6.86 -4.54 12.33
CA TRP A 90 7.64 -5.40 11.42
C TRP A 90 6.94 -6.70 11.03
N VAL A 91 5.98 -7.15 11.83
CA VAL A 91 5.17 -8.34 11.58
C VAL A 91 4.06 -8.12 10.56
N LEU A 92 3.73 -6.87 10.23
CA LEU A 92 2.67 -6.55 9.29
C LEU A 92 3.14 -6.75 7.85
N PRO A 93 2.24 -7.16 6.94
CA PRO A 93 2.57 -7.23 5.52
C PRO A 93 2.69 -5.81 4.92
N PRO A 94 3.55 -5.61 3.89
CA PRO A 94 3.73 -4.29 3.27
C PRO A 94 2.46 -3.71 2.66
N SER A 95 1.48 -4.53 2.27
CA SER A 95 0.19 -4.04 1.80
C SER A 95 -0.61 -3.31 2.89
N VAL A 96 -0.56 -3.79 4.13
CA VAL A 96 -1.22 -3.11 5.27
C VAL A 96 -0.51 -1.82 5.59
N VAL A 97 0.83 -1.84 5.64
CA VAL A 97 1.63 -0.64 5.89
C VAL A 97 1.42 0.40 4.78
N PHE A 98 1.36 -0.03 3.52
CA PHE A 98 1.05 0.84 2.38
C PHE A 98 -0.33 1.50 2.53
N GLN A 99 -1.37 0.72 2.84
CA GLN A 99 -2.73 1.26 2.98
C GLN A 99 -2.80 2.33 4.07
N GLU A 100 -2.10 2.11 5.19
CA GLU A 100 -2.05 3.07 6.28
C GLU A 100 -1.28 4.33 5.89
N VAL A 101 -0.05 4.18 5.37
CA VAL A 101 0.80 5.31 4.96
C VAL A 101 0.11 6.16 3.89
N ALA A 102 -0.46 5.52 2.86
CA ALA A 102 -1.22 6.22 1.83
C ALA A 102 -2.46 6.91 2.42
N GLY A 103 -3.14 6.26 3.37
CA GLY A 103 -4.24 6.86 4.13
C GLY A 103 -3.83 8.15 4.84
N ARG A 104 -2.68 8.14 5.54
CA ARG A 104 -2.15 9.31 6.27
C ARG A 104 -1.87 10.47 5.34
N VAL A 105 -1.12 10.19 4.28
CA VAL A 105 -0.73 11.19 3.29
C VAL A 105 -1.96 11.81 2.63
N CYS A 106 -2.98 11.01 2.37
CA CYS A 106 -4.16 11.42 1.61
C CYS A 106 -5.39 11.73 2.47
N LEU A 107 -5.26 11.82 3.79
CA LEU A 107 -6.41 11.92 4.70
C LEU A 107 -7.33 13.11 4.39
N SER A 108 -6.75 14.27 4.05
CA SER A 108 -7.52 15.46 3.69
C SER A 108 -8.37 15.24 2.42
N TYR A 109 -7.80 14.58 1.41
CA TYR A 109 -8.50 14.24 0.18
C TYR A 109 -9.61 13.22 0.41
N ILE A 110 -9.31 12.18 1.19
CA ILE A 110 -10.29 11.16 1.59
C ILE A 110 -11.45 11.83 2.35
N ASN A 111 -11.17 12.71 3.29
CA ASN A 111 -12.21 13.40 4.05
C ASN A 111 -13.04 14.37 3.21
N THR A 112 -12.44 14.96 2.16
CA THR A 112 -13.18 15.75 1.18
C THR A 112 -14.19 14.89 0.41
N GLU A 113 -13.80 13.71 -0.06
CA GLU A 113 -14.73 12.80 -0.74
C GLU A 113 -15.78 12.19 0.22
N ARG A 114 -15.40 11.89 1.46
CA ARG A 114 -16.34 11.43 2.50
C ARG A 114 -17.41 12.47 2.78
N ALA A 115 -17.05 13.75 2.84
CA ALA A 115 -18.01 14.84 3.03
C ALA A 115 -19.02 14.92 1.87
N LYS A 116 -18.57 14.76 0.61
CA LYS A 116 -19.46 14.71 -0.56
C LYS A 116 -20.46 13.54 -0.49
N ALA A 117 -20.06 12.44 0.15
CA ALA A 117 -20.90 11.27 0.39
C ALA A 117 -21.74 11.33 1.68
N ASN A 118 -21.79 12.48 2.38
CA ASN A 118 -22.45 12.65 3.69
C ASN A 118 -21.93 11.70 4.79
N LEU A 119 -20.64 11.34 4.73
CA LEU A 119 -19.97 10.51 5.71
C LEU A 119 -19.16 11.37 6.68
N ALA A 120 -19.11 10.96 7.94
CA ALA A 120 -18.26 11.60 8.94
C ALA A 120 -16.77 11.52 8.54
N ALA A 121 -15.97 12.53 8.88
CA ALA A 121 -14.54 12.52 8.62
C ALA A 121 -13.87 11.33 9.33
N TRP A 122 -12.89 10.72 8.67
CA TRP A 122 -11.98 9.79 9.31
C TRP A 122 -10.95 10.55 10.14
N GLY A 123 -10.77 10.08 11.37
CA GLY A 123 -9.59 10.39 12.15
C GLY A 123 -8.47 9.42 11.80
N GLN A 124 -7.23 9.83 12.03
CA GLN A 124 -6.08 8.96 11.89
C GLN A 124 -5.10 9.20 13.04
N ARG A 125 -4.34 8.16 13.38
CA ARG A 125 -3.30 8.22 14.40
C ARG A 125 -1.95 8.12 13.74
N ASP A 126 -1.05 9.02 14.11
CA ASP A 126 0.35 8.96 13.71
C ASP A 126 1.09 7.86 14.50
N GLY A 127 2.22 7.40 13.95
CA GLY A 127 3.09 6.42 14.60
C GLY A 127 2.75 4.96 14.26
N ALA A 128 3.00 4.04 15.20
CA ALA A 128 2.87 2.61 14.96
C ALA A 128 1.41 2.17 14.80
N ILE A 129 1.18 1.25 13.86
CA ILE A 129 -0.11 0.63 13.56
C ILE A 129 -0.53 -0.28 14.72
N LEU A 130 0.39 -1.15 15.16
CA LEU A 130 0.23 -2.02 16.31
C LEU A 130 0.60 -1.29 17.60
N THR A 131 0.04 -0.10 17.84
CA THR A 131 0.06 0.45 19.19
C THR A 131 -0.86 -0.37 20.09
N LYS A 132 -0.36 -0.87 21.22
CA LYS A 132 -1.22 -1.42 22.29
C LYS A 132 -2.23 -0.34 22.65
N SER A 133 -3.52 -0.58 22.41
CA SER A 133 -4.54 0.10 23.19
C SER A 133 -4.22 -0.20 24.65
N LYS A 134 -3.89 0.83 25.43
CA LYS A 134 -4.14 0.73 26.86
C LYS A 134 -5.65 0.56 26.98
N GLN A 135 -6.08 -0.67 27.25
CA GLN A 135 -7.38 -0.92 27.86
C GLN A 135 -7.41 -0.22 29.22
#